data_AF-A0AB73UTC2-F1
#
_entry.id   AF-A0AB73UTC2-F1
#
_cell.length_a   1.000
_cell.length_b   1.000
_cell.length_c   1.000
_cell.angle_alpha   90.00
_cell.angle_beta   90.00
_cell.angle_gamma   90.00
#
_symmetry.space_group_name_H-M   'P 1'
#
loop_
_entity.id
_entity.type
_entity.pdbx_description
1 polymer ?
#
loop_
_entity_poly.entity_id
_entity_poly.type
_entity_poly.pdbx_seq_one_letter_code
_entity_poly.pdbx_strand_id
1 'polypeptide(L)'
;MFTHKNTYERGNVGEVEAQFLVEIYEGIGCEEVHEICLSQTDVYMQKFYLMENGKIIEIEIGLNTDELEWKCDGVELTKEKAMLEIEREISCYDMFEQARIDKGWMFKEKANKFLTALREKESA
;
A
#
# COMPACT_ATOMS: atom_id res chain seq x y z
N MET A 1 4.24 -12.63 11.80
CA MET A 1 3.37 -11.67 11.11
C MET A 1 3.73 -10.31 11.67
N PHE A 2 4.35 -9.48 10.85
CA PHE A 2 4.78 -8.13 11.18
C PHE A 2 3.56 -7.20 11.28
N THR A 3 3.57 -6.34 12.30
CA THR A 3 2.58 -5.28 12.49
C THR A 3 3.29 -4.09 13.11
N HIS A 4 3.03 -2.89 12.60
CA HIS A 4 3.56 -1.64 13.13
C HIS A 4 2.48 -0.57 13.11
N LYS A 5 2.44 0.28 14.13
CA LYS A 5 1.46 1.35 14.25
C LYS A 5 2.13 2.60 14.80
N ASN A 6 1.79 3.76 14.26
CA ASN A 6 2.28 5.02 14.79
C ASN A 6 1.30 6.18 14.50
N THR A 7 1.48 7.31 15.19
CA THR A 7 0.75 8.55 14.94
C THR A 7 1.67 9.73 14.68
N TYR A 8 1.24 10.66 13.82
CA TYR A 8 2.03 11.85 13.45
C TYR A 8 1.15 13.11 13.48
N GLU A 9 1.58 14.13 14.22
CA GLU A 9 0.79 15.36 14.44
C GLU A 9 0.78 16.35 13.25
N ARG A 10 1.70 16.20 12.28
CA ARG A 10 1.92 17.21 11.22
C ARG A 10 2.42 16.59 9.92
N GLY A 11 2.23 17.35 8.84
CA GLY A 11 2.67 16.99 7.49
C GLY A 11 1.50 16.60 6.59
N ASN A 12 1.79 16.46 5.30
CA ASN A 12 0.87 15.85 4.35
C ASN A 12 1.05 14.32 4.30
N VAL A 13 0.09 13.61 3.69
CA VAL A 13 0.09 12.15 3.63
C VAL A 13 1.39 11.54 3.07
N GLY A 14 2.04 12.22 2.11
CA GLY A 14 3.30 11.74 1.52
C GLY A 14 4.51 11.93 2.44
N GLU A 15 4.54 13.01 3.22
CA GLU A 15 5.58 13.21 4.25
C GLU A 15 5.45 12.16 5.37
N VAL A 16 4.22 11.89 5.78
CA VAL A 16 3.90 10.88 6.79
C VAL A 16 4.20 9.48 6.29
N GLU A 17 3.83 9.16 5.05
CA GLU A 17 4.20 7.91 4.37
C GLU A 17 5.70 7.68 4.42
N ALA A 18 6.49 8.67 3.99
CA ALA A 18 7.94 8.53 3.94
C ALA A 18 8.56 8.27 5.32
N GLN A 19 8.05 8.94 6.36
CA GLN A 19 8.49 8.70 7.75
C GLN A 19 8.10 7.30 8.23
N PHE A 20 6.85 6.90 7.99
CA PHE A 20 6.36 5.60 8.42
C PHE A 20 7.08 4.46 7.70
N LEU A 21 7.39 4.60 6.40
CA LEU A 21 8.14 3.61 5.63
C LEU A 21 9.55 3.36 6.18
N VAL A 22 10.24 4.39 6.67
CA VAL A 22 11.55 4.22 7.33
C VAL A 22 11.42 3.28 8.53
N GLU A 23 10.40 3.46 9.37
CA GLU A 23 10.14 2.60 10.53
C GLU A 23 9.80 1.16 10.10
N ILE A 24 9.06 1.01 9.01
CA ILE A 24 8.75 -0.30 8.42
C ILE A 24 10.02 -1.00 7.92
N TYR A 25 10.90 -0.31 7.19
CA TYR A 25 12.15 -0.88 6.69
C TYR A 25 13.10 -1.27 7.81
N GLU A 26 13.22 -0.44 8.84
CA GLU A 26 13.99 -0.77 10.05
C GLU A 26 13.43 -2.00 10.76
N GLY A 27 12.10 -2.08 10.90
CA GLY A 27 11.43 -3.20 11.56
C GLY A 27 11.49 -4.52 10.76
N ILE A 28 11.52 -4.46 9.44
CA ILE A 28 11.59 -5.64 8.56
C ILE A 28 13.03 -6.05 8.25
N GLY A 29 13.95 -5.08 8.21
CA GLY A 29 15.35 -5.26 7.85
C GLY A 29 15.63 -5.28 6.34
N CYS A 30 14.70 -4.80 5.51
CA CYS A 30 14.90 -4.61 4.07
C CYS A 30 13.92 -3.58 3.50
N GLU A 31 14.19 -3.10 2.28
CA GLU A 31 13.37 -2.14 1.54
C GLU A 31 12.35 -2.83 0.62
N GLU A 32 11.48 -2.03 0.01
CA GLU A 32 10.53 -2.44 -1.01
C GLU A 32 11.19 -2.60 -2.39
N VAL A 33 10.64 -3.50 -3.21
CA VAL A 33 11.00 -3.62 -4.63
C VAL A 33 9.87 -3.22 -5.57
N HIS A 34 8.62 -3.32 -5.10
CA HIS A 34 7.44 -2.90 -5.83
C HIS A 34 6.41 -2.29 -4.89
N GLU A 35 5.68 -1.30 -5.39
CA GLU A 35 4.54 -0.69 -4.71
C GLU A 35 3.31 -0.63 -5.61
N ILE A 36 2.14 -0.63 -4.98
CA ILE A 36 0.89 -0.26 -5.63
C ILE A 36 0.00 0.56 -4.67
N CYS A 37 -0.49 1.68 -5.18
CA CYS A 37 -1.50 2.49 -4.50
C CYS A 37 -2.90 1.99 -4.84
N LEU A 38 -3.63 1.54 -3.82
CA LEU A 38 -5.02 1.10 -3.95
C LEU A 38 -5.98 2.25 -3.77
N SER A 39 -5.71 3.17 -2.85
CA SER A 39 -6.57 4.34 -2.63
C SER A 39 -5.74 5.51 -2.14
N GLN A 40 -6.06 6.72 -2.61
CA GLN A 40 -5.40 7.94 -2.16
C GLN A 40 -6.36 9.13 -2.28
N THR A 41 -6.41 9.90 -1.20
CA THR A 41 -7.07 11.20 -1.08
C THR A 41 -6.18 12.12 -0.25
N ASP A 42 -6.63 13.36 -0.01
CA ASP A 42 -5.89 14.31 0.83
C ASP A 42 -5.82 13.90 2.31
N VAL A 43 -6.67 12.97 2.76
CA VAL A 43 -6.81 12.56 4.17
C VAL A 43 -6.68 11.06 4.40
N TYR A 44 -6.45 10.28 3.34
CA TYR A 44 -6.39 8.83 3.41
C TYR A 44 -5.50 8.27 2.31
N MET A 45 -4.74 7.22 2.62
CA MET A 45 -3.97 6.45 1.67
C MET A 45 -3.93 4.97 2.07
N GLN A 46 -3.99 4.10 1.06
CA GLN A 46 -3.77 2.67 1.19
C GLN A 46 -2.84 2.19 0.09
N LYS A 47 -1.70 1.59 0.49
CA LYS A 47 -0.66 1.09 -0.41
C LYS A 47 -0.18 -0.29 -0.01
N PHE A 48 0.16 -1.11 -0.99
CA PHE A 48 0.88 -2.35 -0.78
C PHE A 48 2.33 -2.21 -1.23
N TYR A 49 3.23 -2.77 -0.44
CA TYR A 49 4.65 -2.86 -0.71
C TYR A 49 5.07 -4.32 -0.73
N LEU A 50 5.71 -4.75 -1.81
CA LEU A 50 6.40 -6.02 -1.88
C LEU A 50 7.85 -5.80 -1.48
N MET A 51 8.26 -6.41 -0.38
CA MET A 51 9.60 -6.29 0.19
C MET A 51 10.59 -7.19 -0.54
N GLU A 52 11.89 -6.84 -0.47
CA GLU A 52 12.98 -7.67 -1.01
C GLU A 52 12.93 -9.11 -0.49
N ASN A 53 12.64 -9.30 0.79
CA ASN A 53 12.50 -10.61 1.43
C ASN A 53 11.20 -11.37 1.06
N GLY A 54 10.34 -10.79 0.22
CA GLY A 54 9.11 -11.42 -0.25
C GLY A 54 7.87 -11.19 0.61
N LYS A 55 8.01 -10.49 1.75
CA LYS A 55 6.85 -10.07 2.54
C LYS A 55 6.05 -9.01 1.79
N ILE A 56 4.75 -8.98 2.06
CA ILE A 56 3.83 -7.98 1.51
C ILE A 56 3.32 -7.17 2.68
N ILE A 57 3.53 -5.87 2.65
CA ILE A 57 3.09 -4.95 3.69
C ILE A 57 1.99 -4.07 3.13
N GLU A 58 0.82 -4.12 3.76
CA GLU A 58 -0.22 -3.12 3.60
C GLU A 58 0.05 -1.98 4.55
N ILE A 59 0.03 -0.76 4.03
CA ILE A 59 0.05 0.46 4.83
C ILE A 59 -1.25 1.21 4.59
N GLU A 60 -1.94 1.53 5.68
CA GLU A 60 -3.08 2.43 5.72
C GLU A 60 -2.70 3.67 6.54
N ILE A 61 -2.90 4.86 5.96
CA ILE A 61 -2.65 6.14 6.61
C ILE A 61 -3.92 6.97 6.52
N GLY A 62 -4.49 7.35 7.66
CA GLY A 62 -5.71 8.15 7.73
C GLY A 62 -5.57 9.34 8.68
N LEU A 63 -6.01 10.53 8.25
CA LEU A 63 -6.06 11.71 9.10
C LEU A 63 -7.25 11.61 10.06
N ASN A 64 -6.96 11.57 11.35
CA ASN A 64 -7.95 11.85 12.37
C ASN A 64 -8.20 13.35 12.43
N THR A 65 -9.33 13.81 11.89
CA THR A 65 -9.67 15.24 11.83
C THR A 65 -9.99 15.84 13.20
N ASP A 66 -10.39 15.03 14.19
CA ASP A 66 -10.70 15.51 15.54
C ASP A 66 -9.43 15.79 16.34
N GLU A 67 -8.41 14.94 16.17
CA GLU A 67 -7.11 15.04 16.85
C GLU A 67 -6.07 15.81 16.02
N LEU A 68 -6.33 16.02 14.73
CA LEU A 68 -5.39 16.55 13.73
C LEU A 68 -4.10 15.71 13.64
N GLU A 69 -4.24 14.39 13.77
CA GLU A 69 -3.14 13.42 13.76
C GLU A 69 -3.34 12.39 12.66
N TRP A 70 -2.26 12.01 11.98
CA TRP A 70 -2.24 10.89 11.06
C TRP A 70 -2.08 9.57 11.81
N LYS A 71 -3.01 8.64 11.62
CA LYS A 71 -2.95 7.28 12.14
C LYS A 71 -2.42 6.37 11.04
N CYS A 72 -1.30 5.72 11.32
CA CYS A 72 -0.61 4.84 10.37
C CYS A 72 -0.61 3.41 10.89
N ASP A 73 -1.08 2.49 10.06
CA ASP A 73 -1.12 1.06 10.35
C ASP A 73 -0.37 0.32 9.23
N GLY A 74 0.63 -0.47 9.60
CA GLY A 74 1.41 -1.33 8.71
C GLY A 74 1.22 -2.79 9.09
N VAL A 75 0.73 -3.61 8.17
CA VAL A 75 0.38 -5.02 8.44
C VAL A 75 0.93 -5.93 7.36
N GLU A 76 1.54 -7.04 7.76
CA GLU A 76 1.95 -8.10 6.84
C GLU A 76 0.73 -8.87 6.30
N LEU A 77 0.57 -8.89 4.98
CA LEU A 77 -0.48 -9.64 4.29
C LEU A 77 0.01 -11.00 3.83
N THR A 78 -0.92 -11.96 3.76
CA THR A 78 -0.69 -13.16 2.97
C THR A 78 -0.78 -12.81 1.49
N LYS A 79 -0.07 -13.59 0.67
CA LYS A 79 -0.09 -13.43 -0.78
C LYS A 79 -1.50 -13.55 -1.36
N GLU A 80 -2.29 -14.50 -0.88
CA GLU A 80 -3.65 -14.74 -1.35
C GLU A 80 -4.55 -13.52 -1.07
N LYS A 81 -4.43 -12.91 0.12
CA LYS A 81 -5.18 -11.70 0.46
C LYS A 81 -4.78 -10.54 -0.46
N ALA A 82 -3.48 -10.30 -0.61
CA ALA A 82 -2.98 -9.20 -1.45
C ALA A 82 -3.40 -9.36 -2.93
N MET A 83 -3.31 -10.58 -3.48
CA MET A 83 -3.74 -10.86 -4.85
C MET A 83 -5.24 -10.62 -5.02
N LEU A 84 -6.07 -11.13 -4.10
CA LEU A 84 -7.51 -10.96 -4.14
C LEU A 84 -7.92 -9.49 -4.11
N GLU A 85 -7.27 -8.68 -3.27
CA GLU A 85 -7.55 -7.25 -3.17
C GLU A 85 -7.14 -6.49 -4.44
N ILE A 86 -5.94 -6.76 -4.99
CA ILE A 86 -5.52 -6.13 -6.24
C ILE A 86 -6.43 -6.53 -7.42
N GLU A 87 -6.83 -7.80 -7.51
CA GLU A 87 -7.73 -8.29 -8.56
C GLU A 87 -9.13 -7.64 -8.46
N ARG A 88 -9.63 -7.43 -7.23
CA ARG A 88 -10.87 -6.67 -7.00
C ARG A 88 -10.73 -5.23 -7.47
N GLU A 89 -9.63 -4.57 -7.14
CA GLU A 89 -9.38 -3.17 -7.54
C GLU A 89 -9.24 -3.02 -9.06
N ILE A 90 -8.62 -4.00 -9.75
CA ILE A 90 -8.61 -4.06 -11.22
C ILE A 90 -10.03 -4.20 -11.78
N SER A 91 -10.85 -5.09 -11.20
CA SER A 91 -12.25 -5.25 -11.62
C SER A 91 -13.04 -3.95 -11.46
N CYS A 92 -12.87 -3.24 -10.33
CA CYS A 92 -13.49 -1.93 -10.12
C CYS A 92 -13.02 -0.89 -11.13
N TYR A 93 -11.71 -0.84 -11.42
CA TYR A 93 -11.14 0.03 -12.45
C TYR A 93 -11.74 -0.25 -13.85
N ASP A 94 -11.97 -1.51 -14.21
CA ASP A 94 -12.55 -1.88 -15.50
C ASP A 94 -14.05 -1.55 -15.58
N MET A 95 -14.79 -1.72 -14.48
CA MET A 95 -16.24 -1.53 -14.45
C MET A 95 -16.67 -0.06 -14.29
N PHE A 96 -15.93 0.74 -13.54
CA PHE A 96 -16.36 2.08 -13.15
C PHE A 96 -15.46 3.18 -13.73
N GLU A 97 -16.06 4.14 -14.43
CA GLU A 97 -15.32 5.28 -14.98
C GLU A 97 -14.69 6.15 -13.88
N GLN A 98 -15.40 6.37 -12.77
CA GLN A 98 -14.87 7.12 -11.64
C GLN A 98 -13.61 6.48 -11.06
N ALA A 99 -13.57 5.14 -10.93
CA ALA A 99 -12.39 4.44 -10.45
C ALA A 99 -11.16 4.64 -11.36
N ARG A 100 -11.37 4.81 -12.67
CA ARG A 100 -10.28 5.13 -13.61
C ARG A 100 -9.77 6.56 -13.43
N ILE A 101 -10.67 7.50 -13.16
CA ILE A 101 -10.32 8.89 -12.88
C ILE A 101 -9.51 8.95 -11.59
N ASP A 102 -9.99 8.31 -10.52
CA ASP A 102 -9.38 8.37 -9.19
C ASP A 102 -7.99 7.73 -9.16
N LYS A 103 -7.84 6.57 -9.81
CA LYS A 103 -6.59 5.79 -9.78
C LYS A 103 -5.59 6.19 -10.87
N GLY A 104 -6.08 6.82 -11.94
CA GLY A 104 -5.29 7.21 -13.10
C GLY A 104 -4.92 6.05 -14.03
N TRP A 105 -4.49 6.41 -15.24
CA TRP A 105 -4.29 5.48 -16.36
C TRP A 105 -3.20 4.41 -16.13
N MET A 106 -2.22 4.69 -15.27
CA MET A 106 -1.11 3.78 -14.95
C MET A 106 -1.50 2.67 -13.96
N PHE A 107 -2.65 2.79 -13.28
CA PHE A 107 -3.02 1.89 -12.19
C PHE A 107 -2.99 0.42 -12.63
N LYS A 108 -3.67 0.09 -13.73
CA LYS A 108 -3.77 -1.29 -14.21
C LYS A 108 -2.40 -1.87 -14.61
N GLU A 109 -1.51 -1.05 -15.15
CA GLU A 109 -0.14 -1.49 -15.47
C GLU A 109 0.66 -1.81 -14.20
N LYS A 110 0.64 -0.90 -13.21
CA LYS A 110 1.29 -1.12 -11.90
C LYS A 110 0.73 -2.35 -11.20
N ALA A 111 -0.60 -2.53 -11.23
CA ALA A 111 -1.27 -3.68 -10.62
C ALA A 111 -0.84 -5.01 -11.23
N ASN A 112 -0.78 -5.08 -12.56
CA ASN A 112 -0.30 -6.28 -13.24
C ASN A 112 1.18 -6.55 -12.97
N LYS A 113 2.03 -5.52 -12.92
CA LYS A 113 3.45 -5.68 -12.54
C LYS A 113 3.59 -6.24 -11.13
N PHE A 114 2.82 -5.72 -10.17
CA PHE A 114 2.83 -6.20 -8.80
C PHE A 114 2.36 -7.67 -8.72
N LEU A 115 1.25 -8.02 -9.38
CA LEU A 115 0.74 -9.40 -9.43
C LEU A 115 1.73 -10.37 -10.08
N THR A 116 2.42 -9.95 -11.15
CA THR A 116 3.47 -10.76 -11.78
C THR A 116 4.62 -11.01 -10.82
N ALA A 117 5.11 -9.98 -10.14
CA ALA A 117 6.19 -10.12 -9.15
C ALA A 117 5.81 -11.06 -7.99
N LEU A 118 4.55 -11.00 -7.53
CA LEU A 118 4.03 -11.92 -6.52
C LEU A 118 4.00 -13.38 -7.01
N ARG A 119 3.67 -13.62 -8.28
CA ARG A 119 3.61 -14.96 -8.89
C ARG A 119 5.00 -15.54 -9.15
N GLU A 120 5.96 -14.74 -9.61
CA GLU A 120 7.32 -15.21 -9.91
C GLU A 120 8.08 -15.71 -8.66
N LYS A 121 7.82 -15.12 -7.49
CA LYS A 121 8.39 -15.59 -6.20
C LYS A 121 7.86 -16.97 -5.72
N GLU A 122 6.97 -17.64 -6.45
CA GLU A 122 6.62 -19.07 -6.21
C GLU A 122 7.64 -20.05 -6.79
N SER A 123 8.47 -19.62 -7.74
CA SER A 123 9.30 -20.53 -8.54
C SER A 123 10.76 -20.61 -8.08
N ALA A 124 11.10 -20.06 -6.90
CA ALA A 124 12.45 -20.01 -6.35
C ALA A 124 12.57 -20.79 -5.03
#